data_AF-A0A3D4VRR2-F1
#
_entry.id   AF-A0A3D4VRR2-F1
#
_cell.length_a   1.000
_cell.length_b   1.000
_cell.length_c   1.000
_cell.angle_alpha   90.00
_cell.angle_beta   90.00
_cell.angle_gamma   90.00
#
_symmetry.space_group_name_H-M   'P 1'
#
loop_
_entity.id
_entity.type
_entity.pdbx_description
1 polymer ?
#
loop_
_entity_poly.entity_id
_entity_poly.type
_entity_poly.pdbx_seq_one_letter_code
_entity_poly.pdbx_strand_id
1 'polypeptide(L)'
;MTNKELVAFAKSKLGVPYVYGMKGAVMTLAKYNQLKTAYGSNVWNSDKNKVGKVCCDCSGLISWATGVMRGSSQYKSAAKNVYDISTIAKAPVGALVWQSGHIGIYIGIENGVPYYIAEDGSAYGCRKNKLSNAKFTHWFLCTDITYVEDKKGEEEMDKTTIKISVNGATKTLEGFNVDGTNYVTIRELCELLGVTVGYDSATKMVVLSK
;
A
#
# COMPACT_ATOMS: atom_id res chain seq x y z
N MET A 1 5.12 -8.32 -11.32
CA MET A 1 4.05 -8.21 -10.32
C MET A 1 3.78 -6.75 -10.01
N THR A 2 2.58 -6.41 -9.54
CA THR A 2 2.22 -5.07 -9.10
C THR A 2 2.47 -4.83 -7.62
N ASN A 3 2.48 -3.56 -7.19
CA ASN A 3 2.56 -3.18 -5.77
C ASN A 3 1.40 -3.75 -4.93
N LYS A 4 0.20 -3.88 -5.51
CA LYS A 4 -0.97 -4.49 -4.86
C LYS A 4 -0.79 -6.00 -4.66
N GLU A 5 -0.30 -6.69 -5.69
CA GLU A 5 0.03 -8.12 -5.61
C GLU A 5 1.12 -8.38 -4.58
N LEU A 6 2.12 -7.50 -4.46
CA LEU A 6 3.16 -7.60 -3.44
C LEU A 6 2.57 -7.52 -2.04
N VAL A 7 1.65 -6.59 -1.79
CA VAL A 7 0.98 -6.46 -0.49
C VAL A 7 0.07 -7.66 -0.21
N ALA A 8 -0.68 -8.13 -1.20
CA ALA A 8 -1.50 -9.34 -1.06
C ALA A 8 -0.65 -10.57 -0.74
N PHE A 9 0.48 -10.71 -1.43
CA PHE A 9 1.45 -11.77 -1.16
C PHE A 9 1.99 -11.67 0.26
N ALA A 10 2.46 -10.50 0.70
CA ALA A 10 2.98 -10.30 2.05
C ALA A 10 1.93 -10.62 3.14
N LYS A 11 0.67 -10.20 2.93
CA LYS A 11 -0.46 -10.57 3.82
C LYS A 11 -0.66 -12.09 3.90
N SER A 12 -0.53 -12.80 2.78
CA SER A 12 -0.62 -14.27 2.77
C SER A 12 0.51 -14.99 3.52
N LYS A 13 1.60 -14.28 3.86
CA LYS A 13 2.76 -14.84 4.56
C LYS A 13 2.78 -14.53 6.05
N LEU A 14 1.78 -13.83 6.60
CA LEU A 14 1.70 -13.58 8.03
C LEU A 14 1.82 -14.89 8.83
N GLY A 15 2.73 -14.91 9.81
CA GLY A 15 3.05 -16.10 10.61
C GLY A 15 4.14 -17.01 10.05
N VAL A 16 4.64 -16.77 8.82
CA VAL A 16 5.82 -17.50 8.31
C VAL A 16 7.01 -17.23 9.25
N PRO A 17 7.71 -18.28 9.74
CA PRO A 17 8.85 -18.11 10.62
C PRO A 17 10.05 -17.45 9.93
N TYR A 18 10.67 -16.51 10.63
CA TYR A 18 11.92 -15.89 10.18
C TYR A 18 13.10 -16.83 10.40
N VAL A 19 13.98 -16.96 9.41
CA VAL A 19 15.36 -17.45 9.58
C VAL A 19 16.30 -16.69 8.64
N TYR A 20 17.38 -16.14 9.18
CA TYR A 20 18.32 -15.32 8.41
C TYR A 20 18.90 -16.09 7.20
N GLY A 21 18.79 -15.51 6.01
CA GLY A 21 19.26 -16.10 4.75
C GLY A 21 18.24 -17.00 4.04
N MET A 22 17.06 -17.24 4.62
CA MET A 22 15.98 -17.98 3.95
C MET A 22 15.19 -17.10 2.98
N LYS A 23 14.70 -17.70 1.90
CA LYS A 23 14.03 -17.01 0.77
C LYS A 23 12.71 -17.69 0.38
N GLY A 24 11.86 -18.01 1.37
CA GLY A 24 10.54 -18.58 1.09
C GLY A 24 10.57 -20.03 0.65
N ALA A 25 11.27 -20.88 1.40
CA ALA A 25 11.38 -22.30 1.11
C ALA A 25 11.32 -23.12 2.39
N VAL A 26 11.00 -24.41 2.28
CA VAL A 26 11.08 -25.34 3.41
C VAL A 26 12.54 -25.43 3.88
N MET A 27 12.79 -25.10 5.14
CA MET A 27 14.13 -25.19 5.71
C MET A 27 14.45 -26.65 6.07
N THR A 28 15.42 -27.25 5.39
CA THR A 28 15.96 -28.56 5.78
C THR A 28 17.00 -28.43 6.88
N LEU A 29 17.31 -29.52 7.59
CA LEU A 29 18.40 -29.53 8.58
C LEU A 29 19.75 -29.16 7.96
N ALA A 30 20.03 -29.65 6.74
CA ALA A 30 21.23 -29.30 5.99
C ALA A 30 21.28 -27.80 5.70
N LYS A 31 20.15 -27.21 5.28
CA LYS A 31 20.06 -25.77 5.03
C LYS A 31 20.26 -24.94 6.30
N TYR A 32 19.65 -25.36 7.42
CA TYR A 32 19.88 -24.73 8.72
C TYR A 32 21.37 -24.73 9.10
N ASN A 33 22.03 -25.89 9.02
CA ASN A 33 23.46 -26.01 9.34
C ASN A 33 24.31 -25.13 8.42
N GLN A 34 24.02 -25.13 7.11
CA GLN A 34 24.70 -24.25 6.14
C GLN A 34 24.57 -22.78 6.52
N LEU A 35 23.34 -22.31 6.81
CA LEU A 35 23.07 -20.93 7.20
C LEU A 35 23.75 -20.58 8.53
N LYS A 36 23.73 -21.51 9.50
CA LYS A 36 24.38 -21.33 10.80
C LYS A 36 25.89 -21.16 10.68
N THR A 37 26.54 -21.96 9.83
CA THR A 37 27.97 -21.81 9.52
C THR A 37 28.25 -20.49 8.81
N ALA A 38 27.42 -20.10 7.84
CA ALA A 38 27.66 -18.90 7.04
C ALA A 38 27.42 -17.59 7.82
N TYR A 39 26.43 -17.55 8.71
CA TYR A 39 25.94 -16.31 9.32
C TYR A 39 26.04 -16.27 10.85
N GLY A 40 26.56 -17.34 11.49
CA GLY A 40 26.93 -17.36 12.90
C GLY A 40 25.78 -17.02 13.84
N SER A 41 25.90 -15.91 14.57
CA SER A 41 24.92 -15.46 15.57
C SER A 41 23.62 -14.94 14.96
N ASN A 42 23.60 -14.59 13.67
CA ASN A 42 22.38 -14.13 13.00
C ASN A 42 21.34 -15.25 12.79
N VAL A 43 21.79 -16.51 12.77
CA VAL A 43 20.93 -17.70 12.73
C VAL A 43 20.92 -18.30 14.13
N TRP A 44 19.79 -18.23 14.83
CA TRP A 44 19.74 -18.60 16.25
C TRP A 44 19.79 -20.12 16.41
N ASN A 45 20.28 -20.61 17.56
CA ASN A 45 20.27 -22.04 17.84
C ASN A 45 18.82 -22.58 17.88
N SER A 46 17.89 -21.78 18.41
CA SER A 46 16.46 -22.08 18.44
C SER A 46 15.80 -22.12 17.04
N ASP A 47 16.42 -21.55 16.00
CA ASP A 47 15.90 -21.63 14.64
C ASP A 47 15.92 -23.07 14.09
N LYS A 48 16.72 -23.97 14.69
CA LYS A 48 16.70 -25.40 14.37
C LYS A 48 15.31 -26.02 14.53
N ASN A 49 14.49 -25.50 15.47
CA ASN A 49 13.12 -25.95 15.71
C ASN A 49 12.14 -25.57 14.57
N LYS A 50 12.59 -24.79 13.59
CA LYS A 50 11.83 -24.39 12.40
C LYS A 50 12.12 -25.29 11.19
N VAL A 51 13.01 -26.28 11.31
CA VAL A 51 13.25 -27.27 10.24
C VAL A 51 11.93 -27.96 9.86
N GLY A 52 11.72 -28.16 8.56
CA GLY A 52 10.49 -28.71 7.99
C GLY A 52 9.39 -27.67 7.75
N LYS A 53 9.57 -26.41 8.20
CA LYS A 53 8.66 -25.31 7.93
C LYS A 53 9.18 -24.46 6.77
N VAL A 54 8.26 -23.82 6.05
CA VAL A 54 8.63 -22.73 5.14
C VAL A 54 9.16 -21.57 5.97
N CYS A 55 10.36 -21.09 5.69
CA CYS A 55 10.99 -19.98 6.40
C CYS A 55 11.47 -18.90 5.42
N CYS A 56 11.62 -17.67 5.93
CA CYS A 56 12.03 -16.53 5.12
C CYS A 56 12.82 -15.50 5.95
N ASP A 57 13.57 -14.61 5.29
CA ASP A 57 14.12 -13.40 5.91
C ASP A 57 13.48 -12.12 5.34
N CYS A 58 13.84 -10.95 5.89
CA CYS A 58 13.28 -9.64 5.51
C CYS A 58 13.31 -9.39 4.00
N SER A 59 14.50 -9.41 3.40
CA SER A 59 14.69 -9.25 1.95
C SER A 59 14.21 -10.46 1.15
N GLY A 60 14.14 -11.62 1.78
CA GLY A 60 13.64 -12.86 1.23
C GLY A 60 12.16 -12.82 0.96
N LEU A 61 11.38 -12.10 1.76
CA LEU A 61 9.94 -11.98 1.54
C LEU A 61 9.67 -11.29 0.19
N ILE A 62 10.43 -10.25 -0.10
CA ILE A 62 10.35 -9.50 -1.36
C ILE A 62 10.89 -10.37 -2.50
N SER A 63 12.04 -11.03 -2.31
CA SER A 63 12.64 -11.89 -3.33
C SER A 63 11.76 -13.11 -3.67
N TRP A 64 11.02 -13.62 -2.70
CA TRP A 64 10.06 -14.71 -2.88
C TRP A 64 8.86 -14.25 -3.71
N ALA A 65 8.41 -13.02 -3.50
CA ALA A 65 7.31 -12.44 -4.25
C ALA A 65 7.70 -12.11 -5.71
N THR A 66 8.87 -11.49 -5.90
CA THR A 66 9.31 -10.96 -7.20
C THR A 66 10.05 -11.98 -8.05
N GLY A 67 10.61 -13.03 -7.44
CA GLY A 67 11.57 -13.93 -8.08
C GLY A 67 12.97 -13.33 -8.25
N VAL A 68 13.20 -12.09 -7.80
CA VAL A 68 14.48 -11.39 -7.95
C VAL A 68 15.27 -11.48 -6.65
N MET A 69 16.46 -12.08 -6.70
CA MET A 69 17.29 -12.30 -5.52
C MET A 69 18.10 -11.06 -5.16
N ARG A 70 17.74 -10.40 -4.07
CA ARG A 70 18.49 -9.26 -3.50
C ARG A 70 18.46 -9.28 -1.97
N GLY A 71 19.54 -8.81 -1.36
CA GLY A 71 19.59 -8.45 0.05
C GLY A 71 18.97 -7.07 0.30
N SER A 72 18.69 -6.77 1.57
CA SER A 72 18.06 -5.51 2.01
C SER A 72 18.76 -4.27 1.45
N SER A 73 20.09 -4.16 1.62
CA SER A 73 20.85 -3.02 1.09
C SER A 73 20.88 -2.96 -0.44
N GLN A 74 20.85 -4.13 -1.13
CA GLN A 74 20.84 -4.18 -2.59
C GLN A 74 19.52 -3.69 -3.17
N TYR A 75 18.39 -3.94 -2.51
CA TYR A 75 17.10 -3.33 -2.87
C TYR A 75 17.17 -1.80 -2.78
N LYS A 76 17.73 -1.25 -1.69
CA LYS A 76 17.91 0.19 -1.54
C LYS A 76 18.84 0.78 -2.61
N SER A 77 19.97 0.12 -2.89
CA SER A 77 20.93 0.58 -3.89
C SER A 77 20.38 0.55 -5.31
N ALA A 78 19.44 -0.35 -5.61
CA ALA A 78 18.80 -0.45 -6.92
C ALA A 78 17.71 0.62 -7.13
N ALA A 79 17.20 1.24 -6.07
CA ALA A 79 16.15 2.24 -6.16
C ALA A 79 16.65 3.52 -6.82
N LYS A 80 15.87 4.04 -7.77
CA LYS A 80 16.19 5.31 -8.46
C LYS A 80 16.16 6.51 -7.50
N ASN A 81 15.16 6.53 -6.63
CA ASN A 81 14.97 7.56 -5.62
C ASN A 81 14.74 6.91 -4.26
N VAL A 82 15.32 7.50 -3.22
CA VAL A 82 15.16 7.09 -1.83
C VAL A 82 14.73 8.29 -1.02
N TYR A 83 13.64 8.17 -0.29
CA TYR A 83 12.99 9.26 0.42
C TYR A 83 13.09 9.05 1.93
N ASP A 84 13.06 10.15 2.68
CA ASP A 84 13.06 10.13 4.14
C ASP A 84 11.74 9.53 4.68
N ILE A 85 11.83 8.71 5.73
CA ILE A 85 10.65 8.05 6.33
C ILE A 85 9.60 9.04 6.84
N SER A 86 9.99 10.25 7.22
CA SER A 86 9.06 11.31 7.64
C SER A 86 8.05 11.68 6.54
N THR A 87 8.35 11.37 5.28
CA THR A 87 7.48 11.63 4.13
C THR A 87 6.59 10.43 3.75
N ILE A 88 6.50 9.40 4.60
CA ILE A 88 5.78 8.14 4.32
C ILE A 88 4.31 8.35 3.91
N ALA A 89 3.66 9.44 4.34
CA ALA A 89 2.30 9.79 3.93
C ALA A 89 2.13 9.98 2.42
N LYS A 90 3.24 10.23 1.68
CA LYS A 90 3.26 10.36 0.22
C LYS A 90 3.59 9.03 -0.49
N ALA A 91 3.99 7.99 0.25
CA ALA A 91 4.39 6.73 -0.34
C ALA A 91 3.17 5.94 -0.83
N PRO A 92 3.20 5.35 -2.04
CA PRO A 92 2.15 4.43 -2.45
C PRO A 92 2.22 3.14 -1.63
N VAL A 93 1.06 2.50 -1.45
CA VAL A 93 0.97 1.14 -0.89
C VAL A 93 1.89 0.21 -1.70
N GLY A 94 2.65 -0.65 -1.01
CA GLY A 94 3.66 -1.51 -1.61
C GLY A 94 5.03 -0.84 -1.84
N ALA A 95 5.22 0.41 -1.42
CA ALA A 95 6.56 0.98 -1.25
C ALA A 95 7.37 0.16 -0.23
N LEU A 96 8.68 0.08 -0.42
CA LEU A 96 9.56 -0.56 0.55
C LEU A 96 9.99 0.45 1.61
N VAL A 97 9.96 0.04 2.88
CA VAL A 97 10.46 0.81 4.03
C VAL A 97 11.76 0.17 4.52
N TRP A 98 12.74 0.98 4.90
CA TRP A 98 14.11 0.49 5.07
C TRP A 98 14.89 1.21 6.16
N GLN A 99 15.72 0.45 6.86
CA GLN A 99 16.84 0.91 7.67
C GLN A 99 18.04 -0.01 7.43
N SER A 100 19.23 0.40 7.87
CA SER A 100 20.40 -0.48 7.75
C SER A 100 20.13 -1.85 8.38
N GLY A 101 20.25 -2.91 7.58
CA GLY A 101 20.01 -4.29 7.99
C GLY A 101 18.55 -4.79 7.93
N HIS A 102 17.55 -3.95 7.66
CA HIS A 102 16.14 -4.36 7.69
C HIS A 102 15.26 -3.66 6.66
N ILE A 103 14.32 -4.41 6.09
CA ILE A 103 13.43 -3.95 5.02
C ILE A 103 12.03 -4.53 5.22
N GLY A 104 11.01 -3.74 4.91
CA GLY A 104 9.61 -4.12 4.98
C GLY A 104 8.80 -3.54 3.83
N ILE A 105 7.52 -3.90 3.78
CA ILE A 105 6.58 -3.47 2.75
C ILE A 105 5.54 -2.58 3.42
N TYR A 106 5.44 -1.31 3.01
CA TYR A 106 4.42 -0.39 3.48
C TYR A 106 3.05 -0.84 2.97
N ILE A 107 2.06 -0.93 3.87
CA ILE A 107 0.72 -1.43 3.53
C ILE A 107 -0.39 -0.37 3.67
N GLY A 108 -0.02 0.90 3.84
CA GLY A 108 -0.97 2.01 3.91
C GLY A 108 -1.17 2.56 5.33
N ILE A 109 -2.14 3.47 5.43
CA ILE A 109 -2.59 4.08 6.69
C ILE A 109 -3.94 3.48 7.07
N GLU A 110 -4.08 3.10 8.34
CA GLU A 110 -5.32 2.64 8.94
C GLU A 110 -5.61 3.52 10.17
N ASN A 111 -6.75 4.22 10.17
CA ASN A 111 -7.15 5.15 11.24
C ASN A 111 -6.05 6.16 11.59
N GLY A 112 -5.43 6.77 10.57
CA GLY A 112 -4.33 7.74 10.74
C GLY A 112 -2.97 7.14 11.12
N VAL A 113 -2.87 5.82 11.28
CA VAL A 113 -1.61 5.13 11.65
C VAL A 113 -1.01 4.39 10.45
N PRO A 114 0.25 4.65 10.08
CA PRO A 114 0.93 3.92 9.00
C PRO A 114 1.40 2.52 9.44
N TYR A 115 1.19 1.51 8.59
CA TYR A 115 1.55 0.11 8.85
C TYR A 115 2.48 -0.47 7.79
N TYR A 116 3.23 -1.50 8.18
CA TYR A 116 4.03 -2.32 7.28
C TYR A 116 3.83 -3.82 7.55
N ILE A 117 4.25 -4.65 6.60
CA ILE A 117 4.48 -6.08 6.78
C ILE A 117 5.96 -6.37 6.51
N ALA A 118 6.59 -7.14 7.39
CA ALA A 118 7.95 -7.62 7.19
C ALA A 118 8.21 -8.90 7.99
N GLU A 119 9.28 -9.59 7.58
CA GLU A 119 9.93 -10.67 8.31
C GLU A 119 10.86 -10.05 9.38
N ASP A 120 10.34 -9.91 10.61
CA ASP A 120 10.88 -9.06 11.69
C ASP A 120 11.89 -9.75 12.61
N GLY A 121 12.62 -10.73 12.10
CA GLY A 121 13.63 -11.47 12.87
C GLY A 121 13.07 -12.71 13.57
N SER A 122 14.00 -13.55 14.05
CA SER A 122 13.74 -14.93 14.50
C SER A 122 12.67 -15.07 15.58
N ALA A 123 12.47 -14.05 16.42
CA ALA A 123 11.46 -14.05 17.47
C ALA A 123 10.02 -13.81 16.99
N TYR A 124 9.85 -13.19 15.81
CA TYR A 124 8.55 -12.70 15.36
C TYR A 124 8.06 -13.34 14.05
N GLY A 125 8.94 -13.56 13.07
CA GLY A 125 8.51 -13.98 11.74
C GLY A 125 7.86 -12.86 10.93
N CYS A 126 7.11 -13.25 9.89
CA CYS A 126 6.34 -12.33 9.07
C CYS A 126 5.14 -11.81 9.86
N ARG A 127 5.09 -10.50 10.10
CA ARG A 127 4.00 -9.85 10.82
C ARG A 127 3.62 -8.52 10.21
N LYS A 128 2.40 -8.08 10.51
CA LYS A 128 1.95 -6.70 10.35
C LYS A 128 2.30 -5.92 11.61
N ASN A 129 2.83 -4.71 11.45
CA ASN A 129 3.18 -3.86 12.59
C ASN A 129 3.07 -2.37 12.25
N LYS A 130 2.94 -1.53 13.27
CA LYS A 130 2.93 -0.06 13.11
C LYS A 130 4.32 0.40 12.71
N LEU A 131 4.41 1.35 11.78
CA LEU A 131 5.71 1.92 11.38
C LEU A 131 6.47 2.51 12.58
N SER A 132 5.76 3.11 13.54
CA SER A 132 6.32 3.68 14.77
C SER A 132 7.04 2.67 15.68
N ASN A 133 6.77 1.37 15.52
CA ASN A 133 7.43 0.31 16.28
C ASN A 133 8.74 -0.13 15.63
N ALA A 134 9.00 0.28 14.38
CA ALA A 134 10.25 0.05 13.68
C ALA A 134 11.12 1.31 13.70
N LYS A 135 12.38 1.15 13.32
CA LYS A 135 13.36 2.24 13.19
C LYS A 135 13.68 2.54 11.72
N PHE A 136 12.73 2.28 10.82
CA PHE A 136 12.89 2.60 9.40
C PHE A 136 13.26 4.08 9.23
N THR A 137 14.23 4.35 8.36
CA THR A 137 14.75 5.70 8.11
C THR A 137 14.41 6.19 6.71
N HIS A 138 14.10 5.27 5.80
CA HIS A 138 13.80 5.62 4.41
C HIS A 138 12.63 4.80 3.87
N TRP A 139 12.01 5.30 2.80
CA TRP A 139 11.17 4.51 1.92
C TRP A 139 11.58 4.72 0.45
N PHE A 140 11.27 3.75 -0.39
CA PHE A 140 11.55 3.81 -1.83
C PHE A 140 10.65 2.88 -2.64
N LEU A 141 10.58 3.13 -3.95
CA LEU A 141 9.90 2.26 -4.89
C LEU A 141 10.85 1.15 -5.35
N CYS A 142 10.40 -0.10 -5.24
CA CYS A 142 11.16 -1.24 -5.71
C CYS A 142 11.22 -1.24 -7.24
N THR A 143 12.40 -1.36 -7.83
CA THR A 143 12.57 -1.40 -9.30
C THR A 143 11.99 -2.66 -9.94
N ASP A 144 11.83 -3.73 -9.16
CA ASP A 144 11.29 -5.01 -9.60
C ASP A 144 9.74 -5.06 -9.50
N ILE A 145 9.08 -3.94 -9.19
CA ILE A 145 7.63 -3.83 -8.95
C ILE A 145 7.01 -2.77 -9.88
N THR A 146 5.90 -3.13 -10.52
CA THR A 146 5.05 -2.17 -11.22
C THR A 146 4.14 -1.47 -10.22
N TYR A 147 4.28 -0.16 -10.06
CA TYR A 147 3.39 0.64 -9.23
C TYR A 147 2.17 1.04 -10.05
N VAL A 148 1.04 0.42 -9.76
CA VAL A 148 -0.24 0.83 -10.30
C VAL A 148 -0.89 1.78 -9.31
N GLU A 149 -1.33 2.93 -9.80
CA GLU A 149 -2.06 3.88 -8.97
C GLU A 149 -3.38 3.25 -8.54
N ASP A 150 -3.69 3.40 -7.25
CA ASP A 150 -5.09 3.44 -6.87
C ASP A 150 -5.64 4.72 -7.49
N LYS A 151 -6.62 4.61 -8.40
CA LYS A 151 -7.57 5.71 -8.59
C LYS A 151 -8.30 5.90 -7.26
N LYS A 152 -7.69 6.58 -6.31
CA LYS A 152 -8.27 6.96 -5.02
C LYS A 152 -8.19 8.47 -4.95
N GLY A 153 -9.31 9.06 -5.36
CA GLY A 153 -9.51 10.49 -5.57
C GLY A 153 -10.78 10.79 -6.38
N GLU A 154 -11.38 9.78 -7.02
CA GLU A 154 -12.82 9.71 -7.21
C GLU A 154 -13.25 8.52 -6.37
N GLU A 155 -13.88 8.77 -5.23
CA GLU A 155 -14.94 7.82 -4.86
C GLU A 155 -15.84 7.77 -6.10
N GLU A 156 -16.08 6.58 -6.65
CA GLU A 156 -17.33 6.41 -7.40
C GLU A 156 -18.42 6.67 -6.35
N MET A 157 -18.77 7.95 -6.18
CA MET A 157 -19.93 8.35 -5.43
C MET A 157 -21.07 7.65 -6.18
N ASP A 158 -21.70 6.68 -5.53
CA ASP A 158 -22.80 5.97 -6.15
C ASP A 158 -23.80 7.02 -6.63
N LYS A 159 -24.03 7.07 -7.95
CA LYS A 159 -25.03 7.95 -8.52
C LYS A 159 -26.36 7.60 -7.85
N THR A 160 -26.96 8.59 -7.22
CA THR A 160 -28.29 8.45 -6.62
C THR A 160 -29.29 9.29 -7.38
N THR A 161 -30.54 8.92 -7.21
CA THR A 161 -31.70 9.59 -7.77
C THR A 161 -32.27 10.55 -6.74
N ILE A 162 -32.16 11.85 -6.98
CA ILE A 162 -32.57 12.91 -6.04
C ILE A 162 -33.89 13.51 -6.51
N LYS A 163 -34.91 13.46 -5.66
CA LYS A 163 -36.20 14.11 -5.91
C LYS A 163 -36.19 15.55 -5.42
N ILE A 164 -36.55 16.49 -6.28
CA ILE A 164 -36.67 17.90 -5.97
C ILE A 164 -38.05 18.43 -6.41
N SER A 165 -38.57 19.45 -5.73
CA SER A 165 -39.79 20.15 -6.13
C SER A 165 -39.43 21.55 -6.59
N VAL A 166 -39.75 21.88 -7.84
CA VAL A 166 -39.50 23.20 -8.44
C VAL A 166 -40.83 23.73 -8.93
N ASN A 167 -41.26 24.90 -8.45
CA ASN A 167 -42.55 25.52 -8.80
C ASN A 167 -43.77 24.58 -8.64
N GLY A 168 -43.75 23.71 -7.61
CA GLY A 168 -44.83 22.76 -7.34
C GLY A 168 -44.79 21.48 -8.18
N ALA A 169 -43.85 21.35 -9.13
CA ALA A 169 -43.65 20.14 -9.90
C ALA A 169 -42.48 19.32 -9.32
N THR A 170 -42.72 18.04 -9.02
CA THR A 170 -41.66 17.12 -8.63
C THR A 170 -40.86 16.66 -9.84
N LYS A 171 -39.54 16.76 -9.74
CA LYS A 171 -38.57 16.31 -10.74
C LYS A 171 -37.52 15.46 -10.07
N THR A 172 -36.87 14.63 -10.87
CA THR A 172 -35.87 13.67 -10.42
C THR A 172 -34.59 13.94 -11.18
N LEU A 173 -33.49 14.14 -10.45
CA LEU A 173 -32.16 14.41 -11.01
C LEU A 173 -31.18 13.30 -10.64
N GLU A 174 -30.20 13.06 -11.50
CA GLU A 174 -29.02 12.28 -11.12
C GLU A 174 -28.09 13.15 -10.28
N GLY A 175 -27.49 12.54 -9.26
CA GLY A 175 -26.53 13.23 -8.43
C GLY A 175 -25.94 12.31 -7.39
N PHE A 176 -25.56 12.86 -6.25
CA PHE A 176 -24.88 12.12 -5.19
C PHE A 176 -25.41 12.56 -3.83
N ASN A 177 -25.46 11.61 -2.88
CA ASN A 177 -25.73 11.92 -1.48
C ASN A 177 -24.45 11.68 -0.67
N VAL A 178 -23.91 12.74 -0.08
CA VAL A 178 -22.73 12.65 0.81
C VAL A 178 -23.17 13.13 2.18
N ASP A 179 -23.13 12.23 3.16
CA ASP A 179 -23.48 12.52 4.55
C ASP A 179 -24.83 13.24 4.70
N GLY A 180 -25.84 12.78 3.95
CA GLY A 180 -27.19 13.37 3.95
C GLY A 180 -27.34 14.64 3.11
N THR A 181 -26.27 15.14 2.49
CA THR A 181 -26.29 16.29 1.59
C THR A 181 -26.41 15.85 0.14
N ASN A 182 -27.41 16.37 -0.57
CA ASN A 182 -27.66 16.09 -1.98
C ASN A 182 -26.87 17.05 -2.88
N TYR A 183 -26.08 16.50 -3.78
CA TYR A 183 -25.34 17.20 -4.83
C TYR A 183 -25.94 16.83 -6.18
N VAL A 184 -26.43 17.83 -6.92
CA VAL A 184 -26.99 17.66 -8.28
C VAL A 184 -26.20 18.51 -9.26
N THR A 185 -26.29 18.19 -10.55
CA THR A 185 -25.59 18.99 -11.56
C THR A 185 -26.24 20.38 -11.67
N ILE A 186 -25.41 21.42 -11.72
CA ILE A 186 -25.89 22.81 -11.84
C ILE A 186 -26.67 23.02 -13.14
N ARG A 187 -26.31 22.29 -14.22
CA ARG A 187 -26.94 22.40 -15.52
C ARG A 187 -28.39 21.89 -15.50
N GLU A 188 -28.62 20.69 -14.98
CA GLU A 188 -29.97 20.12 -14.90
C GLU A 188 -30.86 20.94 -13.95
N LEU A 189 -30.32 21.41 -12.83
CA LEU A 189 -31.06 22.27 -11.91
C LEU A 189 -31.44 23.61 -12.57
N CYS A 190 -30.51 24.26 -13.27
CA CYS A 190 -30.77 25.52 -13.95
C CYS A 190 -31.76 25.37 -15.11
N GLU A 191 -31.73 24.26 -15.86
CA GLU A 191 -32.72 23.96 -16.89
C GLU A 191 -34.15 23.94 -16.32
N LEU A 192 -34.34 23.31 -15.15
CA LEU A 192 -35.64 23.31 -14.44
C LEU A 192 -36.08 24.70 -13.98
N LEU A 193 -35.13 25.61 -13.73
CA LEU A 193 -35.37 26.98 -13.32
C LEU A 193 -35.50 27.96 -14.51
N GLY A 194 -35.32 27.48 -15.74
CA GLY A 194 -35.29 28.31 -16.95
C GLY A 194 -34.09 29.25 -16.98
N VAL A 195 -32.95 28.82 -16.45
CA VAL A 195 -31.68 29.55 -16.41
C VAL A 195 -30.68 28.87 -17.33
N THR A 196 -30.02 29.65 -18.18
CA THR A 196 -28.96 29.17 -19.08
C THR A 196 -27.63 29.12 -18.35
N VAL A 197 -26.93 27.98 -18.48
CA VAL A 197 -25.59 27.77 -17.92
C VAL A 197 -24.52 27.82 -19.01
N GLY A 198 -23.72 28.87 -18.99
CA GLY A 198 -22.54 29.08 -19.84
C GLY A 198 -21.22 28.98 -19.08
N TYR A 199 -20.11 29.05 -19.81
CA TYR A 199 -18.76 29.11 -19.26
C TYR A 199 -17.97 30.20 -19.97
N ASP A 200 -17.48 31.17 -19.20
CA ASP A 200 -16.55 32.19 -19.69
C ASP A 200 -15.11 31.66 -19.58
N SER A 201 -14.54 31.32 -20.72
CA SER A 201 -13.19 30.77 -20.80
C SER A 201 -12.07 31.77 -20.46
N ALA A 202 -12.35 33.08 -20.53
CA ALA A 202 -11.38 34.13 -20.24
C ALA A 202 -11.28 34.37 -18.73
N THR A 203 -12.42 34.48 -18.05
CA THR A 203 -12.47 34.69 -16.59
C THR A 203 -12.50 33.39 -15.78
N LYS A 204 -12.63 32.24 -16.45
CA LYS A 204 -12.78 30.90 -15.84
C LYS A 204 -14.04 30.78 -14.96
N MET A 205 -15.07 31.57 -15.25
CA MET A 205 -16.31 31.59 -14.48
C MET A 205 -17.43 30.79 -15.14
N VAL A 206 -18.23 30.10 -14.32
CA VAL A 206 -19.54 29.59 -14.73
C VAL A 206 -20.51 30.77 -14.74
N VAL A 207 -21.17 31.01 -15.87
CA VAL A 207 -22.11 32.13 -16.05
C VAL A 207 -23.53 31.61 -16.05
N LEU A 208 -24.34 32.13 -15.14
CA LEU A 208 -25.78 31.86 -15.08
C LEU A 208 -26.54 33.07 -15.60
N SER A 209 -27.41 32.86 -16.58
CA SER A 209 -28.20 33.94 -17.21
C SER A 209 -29.64 33.50 -17.42
N LYS A 210 -30.57 34.43 -17.29
CA LYS A 210 -32.01 34.20 -17.49
C LYS A 210 -32.51 35.11 -18.60
#